data_AF-A0A2S4JR62-F1
#
_entry.id   AF-A0A2S4JR62-F1
#
_cell.length_a   1.000
_cell.length_b   1.000
_cell.length_c   1.000
_cell.angle_alpha   90.00
_cell.angle_beta   90.00
_cell.angle_gamma   90.00
#
_symmetry.space_group_name_H-M   'P 1'
#
loop_
_entity.id
_entity.type
_entity.pdbx_description
1 polymer ?
#
loop_
_entity_poly.entity_id
_entity_poly.type
_entity_poly.pdbx_seq_one_letter_code
_entity_poly.pdbx_strand_id
1 'polypeptide(L)'
;MKSDDVFNPQIYQDDQVDEEALQEAFFRELPGLDPEATRGIFARIQDHFSGAEMAEVCGRVLETINAECGADDFHRWDYDHLEFIIELARDFDLIIPRNLLNGLPEQLILLVEAKRLGDPGCDDRER
;
A
#
# COMPACT_ATOMS: atom_id res chain seq x y z
N MET A 1 10.86 -2.25 18.98
CA MET A 1 10.11 -2.89 17.88
C MET A 1 11.01 -2.92 16.66
N LYS A 2 10.97 -3.99 15.87
CA LYS A 2 11.51 -3.94 14.51
C LYS A 2 10.57 -3.04 13.68
N SER A 3 11.08 -2.37 12.64
CA SER A 3 10.31 -1.43 11.79
C SER A 3 8.98 -2.06 11.33
N ASP A 4 9.05 -3.34 10.92
CA ASP A 4 7.94 -4.09 10.34
C ASP A 4 6.82 -4.45 11.33
N ASP A 5 7.10 -4.48 12.64
CA ASP A 5 6.10 -4.87 13.64
C ASP A 5 4.99 -3.81 13.75
N VAL A 6 5.28 -2.55 13.41
CA VAL A 6 4.36 -1.40 13.51
C VAL A 6 3.21 -1.50 12.51
N PHE A 7 3.31 -2.29 11.45
CA PHE A 7 2.22 -2.44 10.48
C PHE A 7 1.37 -3.69 10.73
N ASN A 8 1.72 -4.49 11.75
CA ASN A 8 0.99 -5.70 12.08
C ASN A 8 -0.24 -5.38 12.95
N PRO A 9 -1.48 -5.51 12.44
CA PRO A 9 -2.67 -5.20 13.24
C PRO A 9 -2.77 -6.03 14.53
N GLN A 10 -2.18 -7.23 14.57
CA GLN A 10 -2.27 -8.15 15.71
C GLN A 10 -1.46 -7.71 16.94
N ILE A 11 -0.54 -6.75 16.80
CA ILE A 11 0.25 -6.26 17.95
C ILE A 11 -0.50 -5.21 18.77
N TYR A 12 -1.60 -4.68 18.23
CA TYR A 12 -2.39 -3.64 18.88
C TYR A 12 -3.46 -4.26 19.79
N GLN A 13 -3.50 -3.79 21.04
CA GLN A 13 -4.55 -4.13 21.98
C GLN A 13 -5.61 -3.03 21.97
N ASP A 14 -6.89 -3.43 21.97
CA ASP A 14 -8.03 -2.51 22.02
C ASP A 14 -7.98 -1.40 20.94
N ASP A 15 -7.45 -1.71 19.75
CA ASP A 15 -7.26 -0.81 18.60
C ASP A 15 -6.41 0.45 18.88
N GLN A 16 -5.65 0.46 19.97
CA GLN A 16 -4.79 1.60 20.30
C GLN A 16 -3.51 1.59 19.46
N VAL A 17 -3.50 2.43 18.43
CA VAL A 17 -2.33 2.68 17.58
C VAL A 17 -1.69 4.01 17.95
N ASP A 18 -0.36 4.01 18.10
CA ASP A 18 0.43 5.23 18.16
C ASP A 18 0.61 5.77 16.73
N GLU A 19 -0.26 6.69 16.33
CA GLU A 19 -0.28 7.26 14.98
C GLU A 19 1.02 8.02 14.63
N GLU A 20 1.67 8.65 15.62
CA GLU A 20 2.92 9.37 15.41
C GLU A 20 4.04 8.38 15.07
N ALA A 21 4.15 7.29 15.85
CA ALA A 21 5.10 6.21 15.56
C ALA A 21 4.80 5.51 14.23
N LEU A 22 3.53 5.30 13.90
CA LEU A 22 3.10 4.72 12.63
C LEU A 22 3.48 5.62 11.44
N GLN A 23 3.27 6.93 11.57
CA GLN A 23 3.65 7.91 10.55
C GLN A 23 5.17 7.94 10.33
N GLU A 24 5.95 7.98 11.41
CA GLU A 24 7.41 7.97 11.32
C GLU A 24 7.93 6.68 10.66
N ALA A 25 7.33 5.54 10.97
CA ALA A 25 7.66 4.27 10.32
C ALA A 25 7.30 4.32 8.83
N PHE A 26 6.09 4.76 8.48
CA PHE A 26 5.61 4.84 7.10
C PHE A 26 6.53 5.73 6.24
N PHE A 27 6.97 6.89 6.76
CA PHE A 27 7.81 7.82 6.00
C PHE A 27 9.23 7.27 5.77
N ARG A 28 9.70 6.40 6.67
CA ARG A 28 11.02 5.78 6.59
C ARG A 28 11.08 4.70 5.50
N GLU A 29 9.99 3.97 5.30
CA GLU A 29 9.90 2.86 4.35
C GLU A 29 9.61 3.31 2.90
N LEU A 30 9.44 4.62 2.64
CA LEU A 30 9.25 5.21 1.30
C LEU A 30 10.33 6.25 0.93
N PRO A 31 11.63 5.91 0.95
CA PRO A 31 12.69 6.88 0.67
C PRO A 31 12.77 7.32 -0.79
N GLY A 32 12.15 6.56 -1.72
CA GLY A 32 12.16 6.84 -3.16
C GLY A 32 11.01 7.74 -3.64
N LEU A 33 10.03 8.02 -2.79
CA LEU A 33 8.87 8.84 -3.14
C LEU A 33 9.07 10.29 -2.67
N ASP A 34 8.46 11.24 -3.39
CA ASP A 34 8.50 12.64 -3.01
C ASP A 34 7.88 12.86 -1.60
N PRO A 35 8.51 13.65 -0.70
CA PRO A 35 8.00 13.85 0.66
C PRO A 35 6.61 14.49 0.76
N GLU A 36 6.17 15.27 -0.23
CA GLU A 36 4.80 15.79 -0.28
C GLU A 36 3.81 14.67 -0.65
N ALA A 37 4.16 13.84 -1.63
CA ALA A 37 3.37 12.66 -1.99
C ALA A 37 3.26 11.67 -0.82
N THR A 38 4.36 11.36 -0.14
CA THR A 38 4.35 10.45 1.04
C THR A 38 3.44 10.97 2.15
N ARG A 39 3.47 12.28 2.43
CA ARG A 39 2.55 12.91 3.40
C ARG A 39 1.10 12.83 2.94
N GLY A 40 0.84 13.11 1.66
CA GLY A 40 -0.51 13.05 1.10
C GLY A 40 -1.11 11.65 1.15
N ILE A 41 -0.31 10.62 0.84
CA ILE A 41 -0.70 9.20 0.93
C ILE A 41 -1.09 8.86 2.36
N PHE A 42 -0.24 9.20 3.33
CA PHE A 42 -0.52 8.91 4.73
C PHE A 42 -1.77 9.63 5.24
N ALA A 43 -1.94 10.91 4.89
CA ALA A 43 -3.15 11.67 5.22
C ALA A 43 -4.41 11.02 4.63
N ARG A 44 -4.34 10.51 3.39
CA ARG A 44 -5.46 9.78 2.79
C ARG A 44 -5.81 8.50 3.53
N ILE A 45 -4.81 7.78 4.04
CA ILE A 45 -5.03 6.59 4.87
C ILE A 45 -5.75 7.00 6.17
N GLN A 46 -5.27 8.06 6.85
CA GLN A 46 -5.91 8.60 8.07
C GLN A 46 -7.35 9.05 7.85
N ASP A 47 -7.69 9.56 6.67
CA ASP A 47 -9.05 9.97 6.34
C ASP A 47 -10.03 8.78 6.19
N HIS A 48 -9.52 7.57 5.94
CA HIS A 48 -10.33 6.38 5.60
C HIS A 48 -10.30 5.30 6.68
N PHE A 49 -9.18 5.16 7.38
CA PHE A 49 -8.93 4.08 8.31
C PHE A 49 -8.44 4.62 9.65
N SER A 50 -8.69 3.87 10.72
CA SER A 50 -8.26 4.23 12.08
C SER A 50 -7.85 3.00 12.87
N GLY A 51 -7.14 3.18 13.98
CA GLY A 51 -6.74 2.08 14.85
C GLY A 51 -5.92 1.01 14.12
N ALA A 52 -6.11 -0.25 14.50
CA ALA A 52 -5.31 -1.37 13.97
C ALA A 52 -5.44 -1.54 12.45
N GLU A 53 -6.61 -1.24 11.89
CA GLU A 53 -6.86 -1.28 10.44
C GLU A 53 -6.00 -0.26 9.69
N MET A 54 -5.81 0.94 10.26
CA MET A 54 -4.91 1.95 9.69
C MET A 54 -3.48 1.42 9.58
N ALA A 55 -2.98 0.76 10.62
CA ALA A 55 -1.64 0.17 10.62
C ALA A 55 -1.49 -0.91 9.55
N GLU A 56 -2.53 -1.75 9.38
CA GLU A 56 -2.57 -2.77 8.33
C GLU A 56 -2.59 -2.16 6.92
N VAL A 57 -3.43 -1.14 6.68
CA VAL A 57 -3.49 -0.46 5.38
C VAL A 57 -2.16 0.22 5.06
N CYS A 58 -1.52 0.85 6.05
CA CYS A 58 -0.16 1.38 5.89
C CYS A 58 0.81 0.28 5.40
N GLY A 59 0.81 -0.88 6.05
CA GLY A 59 1.63 -2.02 5.62
C GLY A 59 1.35 -2.46 4.19
N ARG A 60 0.07 -2.62 3.83
CA ARG A 60 -0.35 -3.04 2.48
C ARG A 60 0.03 -2.03 1.40
N VAL A 61 -0.08 -0.73 1.69
CA VAL A 61 0.37 0.34 0.77
C VAL A 61 1.89 0.27 0.58
N LEU A 62 2.66 0.07 1.65
CA LEU A 62 4.11 -0.10 1.56
C LEU A 62 4.48 -1.35 0.76
N GLU A 63 3.84 -2.48 1.03
CA GLU A 63 4.04 -3.74 0.30
C GLU A 63 3.70 -3.58 -1.19
N THR A 64 2.70 -2.77 -1.53
CA THR A 64 2.35 -2.48 -2.93
C THR A 64 3.39 -1.61 -3.62
N ILE A 65 3.79 -0.50 -2.98
CA ILE A 65 4.74 0.46 -3.57
C ILE A 65 6.14 -0.14 -3.68
N ASN A 66 6.56 -0.89 -2.66
CA ASN A 66 7.88 -1.52 -2.58
C ASN A 66 7.90 -2.96 -3.12
N ALA A 67 6.83 -3.42 -3.77
CA ALA A 67 6.72 -4.79 -4.25
C ALA A 67 7.90 -5.15 -5.17
N GLU A 68 8.50 -6.32 -4.93
CA GLU A 68 9.51 -6.89 -5.81
C GLU A 68 8.89 -7.74 -6.93
N CYS A 69 9.70 -8.01 -7.94
CA CYS A 69 9.40 -8.89 -9.06
C CYS A 69 9.01 -10.29 -8.56
N GLY A 70 7.71 -10.62 -8.55
CA GLY A 70 7.19 -11.96 -8.18
C GLY A 70 6.40 -12.06 -6.87
N ALA A 71 6.02 -10.96 -6.22
CA ALA A 71 5.04 -10.99 -5.13
C ALA A 71 3.70 -11.62 -5.61
N ASP A 72 3.04 -12.51 -4.87
CA ASP A 72 1.81 -13.19 -5.38
C ASP A 72 0.67 -13.28 -4.35
N ASP A 73 0.82 -12.63 -3.19
CA ASP A 73 -0.10 -12.79 -2.06
C ASP A 73 -1.20 -11.72 -1.95
N PHE A 74 -1.34 -10.81 -2.93
CA PHE A 74 -2.35 -9.75 -2.92
C PHE A 74 -3.80 -10.26 -2.90
N HIS A 75 -4.03 -11.46 -3.46
CA HIS A 75 -5.36 -12.10 -3.54
C HIS A 75 -5.98 -12.44 -2.17
N ARG A 76 -5.23 -12.34 -1.08
CA ARG A 76 -5.70 -12.62 0.29
C ARG A 76 -6.10 -11.37 1.06
N TRP A 77 -5.90 -10.20 0.48
CA TRP A 77 -6.20 -8.93 1.12
C TRP A 77 -7.69 -8.63 1.07
N ASP A 78 -8.13 -7.85 2.04
CA ASP A 78 -9.45 -7.26 2.08
C ASP A 78 -9.71 -6.42 0.82
N TYR A 79 -10.89 -6.58 0.21
CA TYR A 79 -11.25 -5.91 -1.03
C TYR A 79 -11.37 -4.39 -0.86
N ASP A 80 -11.78 -3.90 0.31
CA ASP A 80 -11.89 -2.46 0.58
C ASP A 80 -10.48 -1.83 0.60
N HIS A 81 -9.49 -2.55 1.13
CA HIS A 81 -8.09 -2.08 1.12
C HIS A 81 -7.52 -2.11 -0.30
N LEU A 82 -7.85 -3.13 -1.09
CA LEU A 82 -7.40 -3.24 -2.49
C LEU A 82 -8.01 -2.14 -3.36
N GLU A 83 -9.30 -1.87 -3.21
CA GLU A 83 -9.97 -0.74 -3.88
C GLU A 83 -9.31 0.59 -3.50
N PHE A 84 -9.09 0.83 -2.20
CA PHE A 84 -8.41 2.02 -1.72
C PHE A 84 -7.00 2.19 -2.32
N ILE A 85 -6.21 1.11 -2.38
CA ILE A 85 -4.85 1.15 -2.97
C ILE A 85 -4.91 1.51 -4.47
N ILE A 86 -5.89 0.99 -5.20
CA ILE A 86 -6.10 1.31 -6.63
C ILE A 86 -6.46 2.79 -6.79
N GLU A 87 -7.34 3.32 -5.95
CA GLU A 87 -7.70 4.74 -5.96
C GLU A 87 -6.51 5.63 -5.60
N LEU A 88 -5.75 5.25 -4.59
CA LEU A 88 -4.57 5.96 -4.13
C LEU A 88 -3.49 6.01 -5.23
N ALA A 89 -3.31 4.92 -5.97
CA ALA A 89 -2.41 4.91 -7.12
C ALA A 89 -2.83 5.85 -8.23
N ARG A 90 -4.14 6.01 -8.47
CA ARG A 90 -4.66 6.99 -9.42
C ARG A 90 -4.39 8.42 -8.94
N ASP A 91 -4.67 8.71 -7.68
CA ASP A 91 -4.59 10.06 -7.10
C ASP A 91 -3.13 10.55 -6.98
N PHE A 92 -2.18 9.63 -6.76
CA PHE A 92 -0.76 9.94 -6.56
C PHE A 92 0.17 9.49 -7.71
N ASP A 93 -0.39 9.15 -8.87
CA ASP A 93 0.38 8.74 -10.06
C ASP A 93 1.25 7.48 -9.84
N LEU A 94 0.92 6.63 -8.86
CA LEU A 94 1.74 5.48 -8.49
C LEU A 94 1.60 4.34 -9.49
N ILE A 95 2.71 3.61 -9.67
CA ILE A 95 2.71 2.33 -10.39
C ILE A 95 2.35 1.22 -9.41
N ILE A 96 1.35 0.42 -9.75
CA ILE A 96 0.97 -0.76 -8.98
C ILE A 96 1.47 -2.04 -9.64
N PRO A 97 1.75 -3.08 -8.84
CA PRO A 97 2.20 -4.37 -9.33
C PRO A 97 1.16 -5.06 -10.23
N ARG A 98 1.55 -5.55 -11.41
CA ARG A 98 0.60 -6.24 -12.32
C ARG A 98 0.00 -7.51 -11.71
N ASN A 99 0.79 -8.23 -10.94
CA ASN A 99 0.40 -9.34 -10.06
C ASN A 99 -0.63 -8.94 -8.99
N LEU A 100 -0.81 -7.65 -8.64
CA LEU A 100 -1.94 -7.21 -7.81
C LEU A 100 -3.29 -7.51 -8.48
N LEU A 101 -3.34 -7.62 -9.81
CA LEU A 101 -4.54 -8.04 -10.54
C LEU A 101 -4.84 -9.54 -10.39
N ASN A 102 -3.86 -10.36 -10.01
CA ASN A 102 -4.05 -11.79 -9.87
C ASN A 102 -4.98 -12.06 -8.68
N GLY A 103 -6.19 -12.54 -8.97
CA GLY A 103 -7.18 -12.86 -7.95
C GLY A 103 -8.12 -11.72 -7.56
N LEU A 104 -8.02 -10.55 -8.21
CA LEU A 104 -9.03 -9.51 -8.03
C LEU A 104 -10.36 -9.88 -8.70
N PRO A 105 -11.50 -9.54 -8.08
CA PRO A 105 -12.78 -9.50 -8.77
C PRO A 105 -12.71 -8.62 -10.02
N GLU A 106 -13.42 -9.01 -11.08
CA GLU A 106 -13.46 -8.28 -12.35
C GLU A 106 -13.80 -6.79 -12.16
N GLN A 107 -14.67 -6.47 -11.20
CA GLN A 107 -15.08 -5.11 -10.86
C GLN A 107 -13.89 -4.23 -10.45
N LEU A 108 -12.97 -4.75 -9.63
CA LEU A 108 -11.78 -4.00 -9.19
C LEU A 108 -10.75 -3.87 -10.31
N ILE A 109 -10.62 -4.88 -11.18
CA ILE A 109 -9.74 -4.82 -12.36
C ILE A 109 -10.15 -3.66 -13.28
N LEU A 110 -11.45 -3.38 -13.43
CA LEU A 110 -11.95 -2.28 -14.25
C LEU A 110 -11.59 -0.89 -13.71
N LEU A 111 -11.27 -0.76 -12.41
CA LEU A 111 -10.83 0.49 -11.81
C LEU A 111 -9.35 0.80 -12.09
N VAL A 112 -8.58 -0.21 -12.51
CA VAL A 112 -7.15 -0.07 -12.73
C VAL A 112 -6.85 0.54 -14.10
N GLU A 113 -6.23 1.71 -14.09
CA GLU A 113 -5.72 2.32 -15.30
C GLU A 113 -4.50 1.53 -15.83
N ALA A 114 -4.57 1.03 -17.07
CA ALA A 114 -3.51 0.19 -17.64
C ALA A 114 -2.10 0.84 -17.63
N LYS A 115 -2.01 2.18 -17.70
CA LYS A 115 -0.74 2.92 -17.60
C LYS A 115 -0.10 2.90 -16.20
N ARG A 116 -0.86 2.48 -15.18
CA ARG A 116 -0.41 2.33 -13.79
C ARG A 116 0.07 0.93 -13.49
N LEU A 117 -0.15 -0.02 -14.39
CA LEU A 117 0.35 -1.37 -14.24
C LEU A 117 1.80 -1.44 -14.68
N GLY A 118 2.68 -1.68 -13.73
CA GLY A 118 4.09 -1.97 -13.98
C GLY A 118 4.48 -3.31 -13.42
N ASP A 119 5.74 -3.66 -13.69
CA ASP A 119 6.41 -4.75 -13.00
C ASP A 119 7.33 -4.08 -11.95
N PRO A 120 6.82 -3.68 -10.77
CA PRO A 120 7.61 -2.99 -9.76
C PRO A 120 8.77 -3.87 -9.32
N GLY A 121 9.96 -3.24 -9.25
CA GLY A 121 11.22 -3.94 -9.02
C GLY A 121 11.81 -4.70 -10.22
N CYS A 122 11.11 -4.76 -11.37
CA CYS A 122 11.69 -5.30 -12.60
C CYS A 122 12.15 -4.11 -13.49
N ASP A 123 13.44 -4.04 -13.78
CA ASP A 123 13.99 -3.01 -14.67
C ASP A 123 13.37 -3.20 -16.07
N ASP A 124 12.66 -2.20 -16.60
CA ASP A 124 12.02 -2.20 -17.94
C ASP A 124 13.05 -2.35 -19.11
N ARG A 125 14.31 -2.65 -18.80
CA ARG A 125 15.44 -2.72 -19.74
C ARG A 125 15.59 -4.07 -20.43
N GLU A 126 14.70 -5.02 -20.20
CA GLU A 126 14.72 -6.35 -20.85
C GLU A 126 13.52 -6.62 -21.78
N ARG A 127 12.87 -5.58 -22.32
CA ARG A 127 11.89 -5.72 -23.41
C ARG A 127 12.35 -5.09 -24.72
#